data_AF-A0A7W1HLK6-F1
#
_entry.id   AF-A0A7W1HLK6-F1
#
_cell.length_a   1.000
_cell.length_b   1.000
_cell.length_c   1.000
_cell.angle_alpha   90.00
_cell.angle_beta   90.00
_cell.angle_gamma   90.00
#
_symmetry.space_group_name_H-M   'P 1'
#
loop_
_entity.id
_entity.type
_entity.pdbx_description
1 polymer ?
#
loop_
_entity_poly.entity_id
_entity_poly.type
_entity_poly.pdbx_seq_one_letter_code
_entity_poly.pdbx_strand_id
1 'polypeptide(L)'
;SHEYRQTLNEIEAWYPALAAGGFIVLHDTSEFAASFDVTAEGGVRRALQEWRESHPEVEVISLNHNVPALETPGIVYQDFCGVGLIQKPV
;
A
#
# COMPACT_ATOMS: atom_id res chain seq x y z
N SER A 1 2.17 -8.36 6.08
CA SER A 1 3.55 -8.67 5.66
C SER A 1 4.18 -7.39 5.11
N HIS A 2 5.51 -7.29 5.01
CA HIS A 2 6.18 -6.16 4.33
C HIS A 2 6.61 -6.51 2.90
N GLU A 3 6.55 -7.80 2.54
CA GLU A 3 7.07 -8.31 1.28
C GLU A 3 6.11 -8.05 0.13
N TYR A 4 6.66 -7.65 -1.01
CA TYR A 4 5.92 -7.36 -2.24
C TYR A 4 5.02 -8.53 -2.68
N ARG A 5 5.61 -9.71 -2.90
CA ARG A 5 4.88 -10.88 -3.43
C ARG A 5 3.79 -11.37 -2.49
N GLN A 6 4.08 -11.41 -1.20
CA GLN A 6 3.09 -11.84 -0.22
C GLN A 6 1.91 -10.87 -0.18
N THR A 7 2.17 -9.57 -0.25
CA THR A 7 1.12 -8.55 -0.27
C THR A 7 0.21 -8.71 -1.49
N LEU A 8 0.78 -8.91 -2.69
CA LEU A 8 -0.02 -9.17 -3.89
C LEU A 8 -0.89 -10.41 -3.73
N ASN A 9 -0.31 -11.53 -3.26
CA ASN A 9 -1.08 -12.76 -3.02
C ASN A 9 -2.23 -12.55 -2.03
N GLU A 10 -2.01 -11.76 -0.96
CA GLU A 10 -3.04 -11.43 0.02
C GLU A 10 -4.16 -10.58 -0.63
N ILE A 11 -3.84 -9.55 -1.40
CA ILE A 11 -4.85 -8.74 -2.09
C ILE A 11 -5.65 -9.61 -3.08
N GLU A 12 -4.99 -10.43 -3.89
CA GLU A 12 -5.62 -11.32 -4.87
C GLU A 12 -6.54 -12.37 -4.21
N ALA A 13 -6.16 -12.86 -3.02
CA ALA A 13 -6.99 -13.80 -2.28
C ALA A 13 -8.21 -13.12 -1.64
N TRP A 14 -8.06 -11.93 -1.08
CA TRP A 14 -9.10 -11.28 -0.26
C TRP A 14 -10.05 -10.39 -1.06
N TYR A 15 -9.58 -9.72 -2.12
CA TYR A 15 -10.42 -8.81 -2.90
C TYR A 15 -11.66 -9.50 -3.54
N PRO A 16 -11.58 -10.74 -4.06
CA PRO A 16 -12.75 -11.47 -4.52
C PRO A 16 -13.78 -11.75 -3.40
N ALA A 17 -13.30 -12.07 -2.20
CA ALA A 17 -14.14 -12.39 -1.04
C ALA A 17 -14.76 -11.15 -0.36
N LEU A 18 -14.21 -9.95 -0.61
CA LEU A 18 -14.70 -8.70 -0.06
C LEU A 18 -16.14 -8.42 -0.54
N ALA A 19 -17.03 -8.04 0.38
CA ALA A 19 -18.39 -7.63 0.02
C ALA A 19 -18.40 -6.30 -0.76
N ALA A 20 -19.42 -6.08 -1.58
CA ALA A 20 -19.62 -4.81 -2.28
C ALA A 20 -19.70 -3.65 -1.27
N GLY A 21 -19.03 -2.54 -1.57
CA GLY A 21 -18.86 -1.41 -0.63
C GLY A 21 -17.86 -1.66 0.52
N GLY A 22 -17.21 -2.83 0.58
CA GLY A 22 -16.20 -3.15 1.58
C GLY A 22 -14.86 -2.48 1.33
N PHE A 23 -13.98 -2.53 2.35
CA PHE A 23 -12.64 -1.98 2.31
C PHE A 23 -11.57 -3.01 2.65
N ILE A 24 -10.42 -2.93 1.97
CA ILE A 24 -9.15 -3.52 2.41
C ILE A 24 -8.23 -2.37 2.80
N VAL A 25 -7.63 -2.47 4.00
CA VAL A 25 -6.68 -1.48 4.51
C VAL A 25 -5.29 -2.12 4.54
N LEU A 26 -4.31 -1.41 3.99
CA LEU A 26 -2.91 -1.83 3.94
C LEU A 26 -2.06 -0.87 4.76
N HIS A 27 -1.19 -1.39 5.61
CA HIS A 27 -0.12 -0.60 6.22
C HIS A 27 1.07 -0.52 5.25
N ASP A 28 2.06 0.34 5.53
CA ASP A 28 3.37 0.35 4.84
C ASP A 28 3.37 0.73 3.35
N THR A 29 2.45 1.60 2.93
CA THR A 29 2.32 2.04 1.52
C THR A 29 3.18 3.25 1.13
N SER A 30 4.00 3.74 2.06
CA SER A 30 4.92 4.85 1.86
C SER A 30 6.21 4.44 1.14
N GLU A 31 7.01 5.43 0.75
CA GLU A 31 8.39 5.22 0.30
C GLU A 31 9.29 4.70 1.42
N PHE A 32 9.17 5.24 2.64
CA PHE A 32 9.95 4.80 3.80
C PHE A 32 9.77 3.31 4.10
N ALA A 33 8.52 2.85 4.14
CA ALA A 33 8.20 1.48 4.50
C ALA A 33 8.57 0.46 3.41
N ALA A 34 8.81 0.90 2.17
CA ALA A 34 9.35 0.02 1.14
C ALA A 34 10.74 -0.54 1.54
N SER A 35 11.49 0.16 2.40
CA SER A 35 12.77 -0.33 2.94
C SER A 35 12.64 -1.53 3.89
N PHE A 36 11.43 -1.83 4.39
CA PHE A 36 11.17 -2.99 5.23
C PHE A 36 10.97 -4.28 4.43
N ASP A 37 10.89 -4.19 3.10
CA ASP A 37 10.86 -5.35 2.24
C ASP A 37 12.26 -6.01 2.15
N VAL A 38 12.43 -7.10 2.89
CA VAL A 38 13.70 -7.85 2.94
C VAL A 38 14.05 -8.51 1.61
N THR A 39 13.09 -8.67 0.68
CA THR A 39 13.36 -9.21 -0.66
C THR A 39 13.79 -8.11 -1.64
N ALA A 40 13.74 -6.85 -1.23
CA ALA A 40 14.03 -5.67 -2.03
C ALA A 40 13.20 -5.58 -3.33
N GLU A 41 11.97 -6.08 -3.30
CA GLU A 41 11.08 -6.07 -4.46
C GLU A 41 10.16 -4.84 -4.50
N GLY A 42 10.12 -4.04 -3.43
CA GLY A 42 9.40 -2.75 -3.36
C GLY A 42 8.23 -2.75 -2.37
N GLY A 43 8.07 -3.85 -1.62
CA GLY A 43 7.14 -4.00 -0.51
C GLY A 43 5.68 -3.73 -0.83
N VAL A 44 4.94 -3.36 0.22
CA VAL A 44 3.50 -3.09 0.14
C VAL A 44 3.19 -1.91 -0.79
N ARG A 45 4.05 -0.87 -0.80
CA ARG A 45 3.94 0.28 -1.71
C ARG A 45 3.82 -0.17 -3.18
N ARG A 46 4.79 -0.93 -3.67
CA ARG A 46 4.82 -1.34 -5.07
C ARG A 46 3.70 -2.32 -5.38
N ALA A 47 3.42 -3.25 -4.46
CA ALA A 47 2.32 -4.21 -4.60
C ALA A 47 0.97 -3.49 -4.80
N LEU A 48 0.66 -2.52 -3.95
CA LEU A 48 -0.58 -1.74 -4.06
C LEU A 48 -0.65 -0.93 -5.35
N GLN A 49 0.47 -0.33 -5.77
CA GLN A 49 0.55 0.44 -7.01
C GLN A 49 0.27 -0.45 -8.24
N GLU A 50 1.01 -1.54 -8.41
CA GLU A 50 0.85 -2.42 -9.58
C GLU A 50 -0.52 -3.11 -9.60
N TRP A 51 -1.04 -3.47 -8.42
CA TRP A 51 -2.40 -4.01 -8.32
C TRP A 51 -3.45 -2.98 -8.78
N ARG A 52 -3.33 -1.71 -8.38
CA ARG A 52 -4.22 -0.64 -8.83
C ARG A 52 -4.10 -0.37 -10.34
N GLU A 53 -2.90 -0.44 -10.90
CA GLU A 53 -2.67 -0.25 -12.34
C GLU A 53 -3.36 -1.35 -13.17
N SER A 54 -3.42 -2.58 -12.65
CA SER A 54 -4.12 -3.71 -13.28
C SER A 54 -5.64 -3.72 -13.06
N HIS A 55 -6.16 -2.94 -12.10
CA HIS A 55 -7.58 -2.85 -11.75
C HIS A 55 -8.08 -1.39 -11.86
N PRO A 56 -8.17 -0.83 -13.09
CA PRO A 56 -8.54 0.57 -13.31
C PRO A 56 -9.91 0.98 -12.75
N GLU A 57 -10.82 0.03 -12.61
CA GLU A 57 -12.18 0.18 -12.11
C GLU A 57 -12.30 0.30 -10.58
N VAL A 58 -11.21 0.06 -9.85
CA VAL A 58 -11.19 0.04 -8.39
C VAL A 58 -10.55 1.32 -7.86
N GLU A 59 -11.16 1.94 -6.86
CA GLU A 59 -10.59 3.15 -6.25
C GLU A 59 -9.61 2.78 -5.13
N VAL A 60 -8.45 3.45 -5.16
CA VAL A 60 -7.38 3.26 -4.16
C VAL A 60 -6.89 4.61 -3.66
N ILE A 61 -6.87 4.78 -2.34
CA ILE A 61 -6.30 5.95 -1.68
C ILE A 61 -5.03 5.53 -0.93
N SER A 62 -3.95 6.31 -1.04
CA SER A 62 -2.72 6.07 -0.28
C SER A 62 -2.28 7.34 0.45
N LEU A 63 -2.33 7.30 1.78
CA LEU A 63 -1.93 8.38 2.67
C LEU A 63 -0.43 8.31 2.95
N ASN A 64 0.23 9.46 2.96
CA ASN A 64 1.69 9.60 3.07
C ASN A 64 2.49 8.87 1.97
N HIS A 65 1.87 8.62 0.82
CA HIS A 65 2.51 7.93 -0.30
C HIS A 65 3.78 8.66 -0.78
N ASN A 66 3.73 9.99 -0.93
CA ASN A 66 4.83 10.77 -1.50
C ASN A 66 5.54 11.66 -0.46
N VAL A 67 5.46 11.31 0.82
CA VAL A 67 6.19 12.07 1.85
C VAL A 67 7.63 11.56 1.85
N PRO A 68 8.63 12.39 1.45
CA PRO A 68 10.02 11.99 1.47
C PRO A 68 10.46 11.88 2.93
N ALA A 69 10.67 10.65 3.39
CA ALA A 69 11.18 10.40 4.73
C ALA A 69 12.62 10.90 4.86
N LEU A 70 13.01 11.31 6.08
CA LEU A 70 14.36 11.76 6.44
C LEU A 70 14.83 13.08 5.80
N GLU A 71 14.18 13.56 4.73
CA GLU A 71 14.60 14.75 4.00
C GLU A 71 13.74 15.99 4.27
N THR A 72 12.63 15.87 5.03
CA THR A 72 11.75 17.02 5.28
C THR A 72 12.17 17.80 6.53
N PRO A 73 12.77 19.01 6.39
CA PRO A 73 13.24 19.77 7.54
C PRO A 73 12.08 20.21 8.43
N GLY A 74 12.20 20.03 9.74
CA GLY A 74 11.21 20.50 10.72
C GLY A 74 10.08 19.53 11.04
N ILE A 75 10.05 18.33 10.45
CA ILE A 75 9.11 17.29 10.89
C ILE A 75 9.76 16.39 11.93
N VAL A 76 9.08 16.20 13.07
CA VAL A 76 9.54 15.34 14.16
C VAL A 76 9.27 13.85 13.88
N TYR A 77 8.16 13.55 13.20
CA TYR A 77 7.80 12.21 12.75
C TYR A 77 8.49 11.89 11.42
N GLN A 78 9.34 10.86 11.39
CA GLN A 78 10.25 10.57 10.27
C GLN A 78 10.03 9.19 9.64
N ASP A 79 9.29 8.34 10.33
CA ASP A 79 8.96 6.96 10.00
C ASP A 79 7.56 6.87 9.40
N PHE A 80 7.27 7.69 8.39
CA PHE A 80 5.97 7.70 7.73
C PHE A 80 5.68 6.37 7.05
N CYS A 81 5.05 5.41 7.73
CA CYS A 81 4.75 4.12 7.11
C CYS A 81 3.67 4.19 6.02
N GLY A 82 2.74 5.15 6.13
CA GLY A 82 1.64 5.31 5.18
C GLY A 82 0.53 4.28 5.36
N VAL A 83 -0.62 4.57 4.76
CA VAL A 83 -1.82 3.70 4.79
C VAL A 83 -2.48 3.69 3.42
N GLY A 84 -2.73 2.51 2.88
CA GLY A 84 -3.51 2.27 1.67
C GLY A 84 -4.93 1.82 1.99
N LEU A 85 -5.86 2.23 1.14
CA LEU A 85 -7.25 1.81 1.18
C LEU A 85 -7.67 1.37 -0.22
N ILE A 86 -8.17 0.15 -0.35
CA ILE A 86 -8.88 -0.33 -1.55
C ILE A 86 -10.37 -0.35 -1.22
N GLN A 87 -11.19 0.33 -2.02
CA GLN A 87 -12.65 0.28 -1.90
C GLN A 87 -13.22 -0.61 -3.01
N LYS A 88 -13.99 -1.64 -2.65
CA LYS A 88 -14.79 -2.38 -3.63
C LYS A 88 -16.04 -1.60 -4.00
N PRO A 89 -16.32 -1.36 -5.29
CA PRO A 89 -17.55 -0.71 -5.72
C PRO A 89 -18.81 -1.44 -5.24
N VAL A 90 -19.93 -0.70 -5.19
CA VAL A 90 -21.27 -1.24 -4.87
C VAL A 90 -21.92 -1.82 -6.12
#